data_AF-A0A1W9VKN7-F1
#
_entry.id   AF-A0A1W9VKN7-F1
#
_cell.length_a   1.000
_cell.length_b   1.000
_cell.length_c   1.000
_cell.angle_alpha   90.00
_cell.angle_beta   90.00
_cell.angle_gamma   90.00
#
_symmetry.space_group_name_H-M   'P 1'
#
loop_
_entity.id
_entity.type
_entity.pdbx_description
1 polymer ?
#
loop_
_entity_poly.entity_id
_entity_poly.type
_entity_poly.pdbx_seq_one_letter_code
_entity_poly.pdbx_strand_id
1 'polypeptide(L)'
;MTLKDCFITAIGRCAPPGNKPTREELNACDPFLAQEWSLMPQVRVILALGKMAFDGSARLLRNQGYALPRLKFSHSFLSIARNIA
;
A
#
# COMPACT_ATOMS: atom_id res chain seq x y z
N MET A 1 -0.12 -5.77 -25.88
CA MET A 1 -0.94 -5.03 -24.88
C MET A 1 0.00 -4.26 -23.97
N THR A 2 -0.35 -3.04 -23.55
CA THR A 2 0.51 -2.15 -22.73
C THR A 2 -0.33 -1.51 -21.64
N LEU A 3 0.19 -1.46 -20.41
CA LEU A 3 -0.43 -0.74 -19.30
C LEU A 3 -0.06 0.75 -19.36
N LYS A 4 -1.05 1.63 -19.24
CA LYS A 4 -0.88 3.10 -19.21
C LYS A 4 -1.37 3.63 -17.87
N ASP A 5 -0.89 4.80 -17.48
CA ASP A 5 -1.27 5.52 -16.25
C ASP A 5 -1.08 4.68 -14.97
N CYS A 6 0.01 3.91 -14.94
CA CYS A 6 0.40 3.11 -13.79
C CYS A 6 1.73 3.60 -13.20
N PHE A 7 1.85 3.51 -11.88
CA PHE A 7 3.08 3.74 -11.15
C PHE A 7 3.38 2.51 -10.28
N ILE A 8 4.66 2.13 -10.19
CA ILE A 8 5.12 1.01 -9.36
C ILE A 8 5.94 1.58 -8.21
N THR A 9 5.57 1.18 -6.99
CA THR A 9 6.29 1.55 -5.77
C THR A 9 6.33 0.37 -4.79
N ALA A 10 7.04 0.55 -3.68
CA ALA A 10 7.19 -0.42 -2.62
C ALA A 10 7.05 0.24 -1.24
N ILE A 11 6.51 -0.52 -0.28
CA ILE A 11 6.38 -0.10 1.11
C ILE A 11 7.73 0.02 1.83
N GLY A 12 8.80 -0.53 1.25
CA GLY A 12 10.18 -0.35 1.67
C GLY A 12 11.02 -0.02 0.43
N ARG A 13 11.88 1.00 0.52
CA ARG A 13 12.62 1.52 -0.65
C ARG A 13 14.02 0.93 -0.82
N CYS A 14 14.59 0.42 0.25
CA CYS A 14 15.89 -0.21 0.24
C CYS A 14 15.71 -1.73 0.19
N ALA A 15 16.64 -2.43 -0.47
CA ALA A 15 16.70 -3.88 -0.39
C ALA A 15 17.15 -4.31 1.02
N PRO A 16 16.32 -5.01 1.80
CA PRO A 16 16.68 -5.42 3.15
C PRO A 16 17.52 -6.71 3.13
N PRO A 17 18.35 -6.97 4.15
CA PRO A 17 19.08 -8.24 4.27
C PRO A 17 18.16 -9.46 4.16
N GLY A 18 18.52 -10.41 3.30
CA GLY A 18 17.74 -11.63 3.08
C GLY A 18 16.34 -11.40 2.50
N ASN A 19 16.05 -10.23 1.91
CA ASN A 19 14.73 -9.84 1.38
C ASN A 19 13.60 -9.88 2.43
N LYS A 20 13.93 -9.70 3.70
CA LYS A 20 12.98 -9.74 4.82
C LYS A 20 13.08 -8.44 5.62
N PRO A 21 12.31 -7.40 5.29
CA PRO A 21 12.36 -6.16 6.03
C PRO A 21 11.80 -6.33 7.44
N THR A 22 12.36 -5.59 8.39
CA THR A 22 11.81 -5.49 9.75
C THR A 22 10.62 -4.54 9.80
N ARG A 23 9.88 -4.54 10.92
CA ARG A 23 8.78 -3.58 11.10
C ARG A 23 9.31 -2.17 11.22
N GLU A 24 10.44 -2.00 11.89
CA GLU A 24 11.12 -0.74 12.10
C GLU A 24 11.57 -0.14 10.76
N GLU A 25 12.14 -0.96 9.87
CA GLU A 25 12.53 -0.54 8.51
C GLU A 25 11.33 -0.09 7.67
N LEU A 26 10.22 -0.84 7.72
CA LEU A 26 8.99 -0.46 7.01
C LEU A 26 8.37 0.82 7.58
N ASN A 27 8.32 0.97 8.91
CA ASN A 27 7.82 2.18 9.55
C ASN A 27 8.70 3.40 9.22
N ALA A 28 10.03 3.21 9.14
CA ALA A 28 10.95 4.27 8.70
C ALA A 28 10.73 4.65 7.23
N CYS A 29 10.19 3.74 6.40
CA CYS A 29 9.85 4.00 5.00
C CYS A 29 8.47 4.65 4.80
N ASP A 30 7.57 4.62 5.79
CA ASP A 30 6.21 5.15 5.68
C ASP A 30 6.13 6.62 5.20
N PRO A 31 6.98 7.55 5.66
CA PRO A 31 6.93 8.95 5.20
C PRO A 31 7.11 9.09 3.70
N PHE A 32 7.98 8.28 3.10
CA PHE A 32 8.22 8.35 1.67
C PHE A 32 7.04 7.80 0.86
N LEU A 33 6.35 6.77 1.36
CA LEU A 33 5.15 6.25 0.70
C LEU A 33 4.00 7.27 0.79
N ALA A 34 3.87 7.95 1.93
CA ALA A 34 2.90 9.04 2.10
C ALA A 34 3.18 10.23 1.16
N GLN A 35 4.46 10.57 0.96
CA GLN A 35 4.84 11.62 0.01
C GLN A 35 4.52 11.23 -1.44
N GLU A 36 4.77 9.98 -1.84
CA GLU A 36 4.36 9.52 -3.17
C GLU A 36 2.84 9.58 -3.36
N TRP A 37 2.07 9.17 -2.35
CA TRP A 37 0.61 9.28 -2.37
C TRP A 37 0.15 10.73 -2.59
N SER A 38 0.76 11.70 -1.89
CA SER A 38 0.38 13.11 -2.04
C SER A 38 0.74 13.70 -3.41
N LEU A 39 1.76 13.16 -4.08
CA LEU A 39 2.15 13.54 -5.44
C LEU A 39 1.25 12.94 -6.53
N MET A 40 0.40 11.95 -6.19
CA MET A 40 -0.49 11.27 -7.13
C MET A 40 -1.97 11.39 -6.73
N PRO A 41 -2.55 12.62 -6.77
CA PRO A 41 -3.91 12.87 -6.30
C PRO A 41 -5.00 12.12 -7.08
N GLN A 42 -4.70 11.65 -8.30
CA GLN A 42 -5.62 10.91 -9.16
C GLN A 42 -5.61 9.38 -8.96
N VAL A 43 -4.92 8.84 -7.94
CA VAL A 43 -4.92 7.39 -7.70
C VAL A 43 -6.31 6.91 -7.30
N ARG A 44 -6.86 5.98 -8.10
CA ARG A 44 -8.18 5.37 -7.86
C ARG A 44 -8.10 3.91 -7.43
N VAL A 45 -7.00 3.23 -7.75
CA VAL A 45 -6.82 1.80 -7.51
C VAL A 45 -5.40 1.55 -7.01
N ILE A 46 -5.26 0.77 -5.94
CA ILE A 46 -3.99 0.24 -5.46
C ILE A 46 -4.00 -1.27 -5.70
N LEU A 47 -3.04 -1.76 -6.48
CA LEU A 47 -2.78 -3.19 -6.63
C LEU A 47 -1.67 -3.61 -5.66
N ALA A 48 -2.05 -4.16 -4.52
CA ALA A 48 -1.10 -4.62 -3.50
C ALA A 48 -0.57 -6.03 -3.82
N LEU A 49 0.73 -6.16 -4.05
CA LEU A 49 1.39 -7.43 -4.37
C LEU A 49 1.85 -8.15 -3.09
N GLY A 50 0.99 -9.06 -2.61
CA GLY A 50 1.26 -9.87 -1.43
C GLY A 50 0.87 -9.22 -0.10
N LYS A 51 0.99 -9.99 1.00
CA LYS A 51 0.47 -9.60 2.31
C LYS A 51 1.10 -8.33 2.86
N MET A 52 2.43 -8.18 2.76
CA MET A 52 3.11 -7.00 3.31
C MET A 52 2.66 -5.73 2.60
N ALA A 53 2.63 -5.72 1.26
CA ALA A 53 2.14 -4.59 0.47
C ALA A 53 0.67 -4.27 0.78
N PHE A 54 -0.16 -5.30 1.01
CA PHE A 54 -1.56 -5.13 1.37
C PHE A 54 -1.73 -4.43 2.73
N ASP A 55 -1.04 -4.93 3.75
CA ASP A 55 -1.08 -4.37 5.10
C ASP A 55 -0.53 -2.93 5.12
N GLY A 56 0.57 -2.68 4.37
CA GLY A 56 1.17 -1.35 4.22
C GLY A 56 0.26 -0.35 3.50
N SER A 57 -0.39 -0.76 2.42
CA SER A 57 -1.35 0.08 1.69
C SER A 57 -2.56 0.43 2.55
N ALA A 58 -3.09 -0.55 3.30
CA ALA A 58 -4.20 -0.30 4.21
C ALA A 58 -3.82 0.62 5.38
N ARG A 59 -2.56 0.56 5.86
CA ARG A 59 -2.02 1.50 6.86
C ARG A 59 -1.89 2.91 6.27
N LEU A 60 -1.31 3.05 5.07
CA LEU A 60 -1.24 4.32 4.36
C LEU A 60 -2.62 4.99 4.28
N LEU A 61 -3.62 4.29 3.76
CA LEU A 61 -4.97 4.83 3.62
C LEU A 61 -5.58 5.24 4.97
N ARG A 62 -5.42 4.44 6.03
CA ARG A 62 -5.89 4.84 7.38
C ARG A 62 -5.19 6.11 7.87
N ASN A 63 -3.88 6.23 7.65
CA ASN A 63 -3.12 7.43 8.04
C ASN A 63 -3.52 8.66 7.23
N GLN A 64 -4.03 8.48 5.99
CA GLN A 64 -4.60 9.54 5.17
C GLN A 64 -6.07 9.87 5.52
N GLY A 65 -6.63 9.24 6.56
CA GLY A 65 -7.98 9.52 7.07
C GLY A 65 -9.10 8.64 6.49
N TYR A 66 -8.79 7.69 5.59
CA TYR A 66 -9.81 6.80 5.04
C TYR A 66 -10.35 5.84 6.10
N ALA A 67 -11.67 5.78 6.24
CA ALA A 67 -12.36 4.89 7.17
C ALA A 67 -12.45 3.47 6.61
N LEU A 68 -11.36 2.70 6.74
CA LEU A 68 -11.32 1.32 6.25
C LEU A 68 -11.83 0.31 7.29
N PRO A 69 -12.75 -0.60 6.93
CA PRO A 69 -13.08 -1.75 7.76
C PRO A 69 -11.85 -2.66 7.92
N ARG A 70 -11.98 -3.70 8.75
CA ARG A 70 -10.93 -4.72 8.84
C ARG A 70 -10.91 -5.56 7.56
N LEU A 71 -9.99 -5.21 6.66
CA LEU A 71 -9.74 -5.95 5.43
C LEU A 71 -8.96 -7.23 5.72
N LYS A 72 -9.35 -8.35 5.11
CA LYS A 72 -8.63 -9.64 5.22
C LYS A 72 -7.86 -9.90 3.93
N PHE A 73 -6.58 -10.22 4.07
CA PHE A 73 -5.75 -10.75 2.98
C PHE A 73 -5.87 -12.27 2.94
N SER A 74 -6.18 -12.83 1.76
CA SER A 74 -6.10 -14.26 1.46
C SER A 74 -5.99 -14.45 -0.05
N HIS A 75 -5.40 -15.56 -0.48
CA HIS A 75 -5.46 -15.95 -1.89
C HIS A 75 -6.92 -16.20 -2.30
N SER A 76 -7.27 -15.75 -3.51
CA SER A 76 -8.61 -15.86 -4.11
C SER A 76 -9.76 -15.28 -3.27
N PHE A 77 -9.47 -14.29 -2.43
CA PHE A 77 -10.47 -13.65 -1.57
C PHE A 77 -10.68 -12.18 -1.96
N LEU A 78 -11.94 -11.73 -1.93
CA LEU A 78 -12.32 -10.35 -2.17
C LEU A 78 -12.84 -9.71 -0.87
N SER A 79 -12.14 -8.68 -0.38
CA SER A 79 -12.67 -7.77 0.62
C SER A 79 -13.23 -6.52 -0.08
N ILE A 80 -14.48 -6.15 0.18
CA ILE A 80 -15.10 -4.93 -0.35
C ILE A 80 -15.29 -3.94 0.80
N ALA A 81 -14.82 -2.71 0.63
CA ALA A 81 -15.17 -1.57 1.46
C ALA A 81 -15.89 -0.53 0.59
N ARG A 82 -17.01 0.01 1.07
CA ARG A 82 -17.80 1.05 0.40
C ARG A 82 -17.78 2.31 1.24
N ASN A 83 -17.90 3.48 0.60
CA ASN A 83 -17.99 4.79 1.26
C ASN A 83 -16.84 5.05 2.26
N ILE A 84 -15.60 4.85 1.80
CA ILE A 84 -14.40 5.00 2.63
C ILE A 84 -13.80 6.41 2.62
N ALA A 85 -14.42 7.33 1.88
CA ALA A 85 -14.02 8.73 1.73
C ALA A 85 -14.73 9.62 2.76
#